data_AF-A0A3V2NZG2-F1
#
_entry.id   AF-A0A3V2NZG2-F1
#
_cell.length_a   1.000
_cell.length_b   1.000
_cell.length_c   1.000
_cell.angle_alpha   90.00
_cell.angle_beta   90.00
_cell.angle_gamma   90.00
#
_symmetry.space_group_name_H-M   'P 1'
#
loop_
_entity.id
_entity.type
_entity.pdbx_description
1 polymer ?
#
loop_
_entity_poly.entity_id
_entity_poly.type
_entity_poly.pdbx_seq_one_letter_code
_entity_poly.pdbx_strand_id
1 'polypeptide(L)'
;MKKTLIALAVAASAVVSGSAMAWTANGTGGNVELGGTLSPQEKVTPWEVQTGAAVTNLDGQIQKGLRTASVDVKKGVFVLGIRTQKTSAILGSEFAGNIPQISYGGKLNLDSFNNGVGTVTLDALNKANSQKIGSVKIPLLVGGLTSWSGKNGNYQKFLVANAAGQLFFGGLPKSASAARDHVETDLAKVSSEFGAHYVSQGGKWESMGTENYPKADYRYNGYYGSVIEAGARIQINLDAPAAADAIVWKASLPVTVSYQ
;
A
#
# COMPACT_ATOMS: atom_id res chain seq x y z
N MET A 1 -11.47 -9.00 -31.27
CA MET A 1 -12.28 -7.77 -31.30
C MET A 1 -12.73 -7.47 -29.87
N LYS A 2 -12.10 -6.50 -29.20
CA LYS A 2 -12.38 -6.15 -27.80
C LYS A 2 -13.63 -5.27 -27.74
N LYS A 3 -14.68 -5.72 -27.05
CA LYS A 3 -15.91 -4.95 -26.82
C LYS A 3 -15.76 -4.18 -25.51
N THR A 4 -15.46 -2.88 -25.60
CA THR A 4 -15.48 -1.97 -24.46
C THR A 4 -16.94 -1.59 -24.21
N LEU A 5 -17.56 -2.17 -23.18
CA LEU A 5 -18.87 -1.76 -22.68
C LEU A 5 -18.71 -0.47 -21.89
N ILE A 6 -19.12 0.66 -22.49
CA ILE A 6 -19.31 1.92 -21.76
C ILE A 6 -20.68 1.84 -21.09
N ALA A 7 -20.70 1.63 -19.77
CA ALA A 7 -21.93 1.66 -18.99
C ALA A 7 -22.43 3.10 -18.90
N LEU A 8 -23.55 3.38 -19.58
CA LEU A 8 -24.24 4.66 -19.51
C LEU A 8 -25.07 4.70 -18.22
N ALA A 9 -24.57 5.35 -17.17
CA ALA A 9 -25.34 5.57 -15.96
C ALA A 9 -26.41 6.64 -16.24
N VAL A 10 -27.66 6.21 -16.42
CA VAL A 10 -28.83 7.10 -16.47
C VAL A 10 -29.06 7.63 -15.07
N ALA A 11 -28.68 8.88 -14.83
CA ALA A 11 -29.10 9.61 -13.63
C ALA A 11 -30.58 9.98 -13.80
N ALA A 12 -31.47 9.27 -13.11
CA ALA A 12 -32.86 9.68 -12.96
C ALA A 12 -32.88 10.98 -12.14
N SER A 13 -32.97 12.13 -12.81
CA SER A 13 -33.13 13.43 -12.17
C SER A 13 -34.50 13.49 -11.50
N ALA A 14 -34.52 13.56 -10.16
CA ALA A 14 -35.71 13.93 -9.42
C ALA A 14 -36.11 15.36 -9.80
N VAL A 15 -37.23 15.50 -10.52
CA VAL A 15 -37.85 16.81 -10.78
C VAL A 15 -38.39 17.32 -9.45
N VAL A 16 -37.70 18.27 -8.84
CA VAL A 16 -38.25 19.05 -7.72
C VAL A 16 -39.23 20.05 -8.32
N SER A 17 -40.52 19.73 -8.24
CA SER A 17 -41.60 20.65 -8.57
C SER A 17 -41.61 21.79 -7.57
N GLY A 18 -41.10 22.95 -7.97
CA GLY A 18 -41.20 24.19 -7.21
C GLY A 18 -42.64 24.68 -7.19
N SER A 19 -43.42 24.28 -6.19
CA SER A 19 -44.70 24.91 -5.89
C SER A 19 -44.44 26.39 -5.60
N ALA A 20 -45.09 27.29 -6.34
CA ALA A 20 -44.95 28.73 -6.18
C ALA A 20 -45.21 29.12 -4.71
N MET A 21 -44.20 29.69 -4.04
CA MET A 21 -44.28 30.12 -2.66
C MET A 21 -45.15 31.40 -2.59
N ALA A 22 -46.41 31.25 -2.20
CA ALA A 22 -47.30 32.38 -1.98
C ALA A 22 -47.06 33.01 -0.61
N TRP A 23 -46.97 34.35 -0.56
CA TRP A 23 -46.93 35.10 0.68
C TRP A 23 -48.19 34.83 1.51
N THR A 24 -48.03 34.40 2.76
CA THR A 24 -49.15 34.17 3.68
C THR A 24 -49.20 35.30 4.70
N ALA A 25 -50.22 36.16 4.61
CA ALA A 25 -50.41 37.25 5.56
C ALA A 25 -50.61 36.70 6.99
N ASN A 26 -49.91 37.25 7.98
CA ASN A 26 -49.89 36.82 9.38
C ASN A 26 -49.44 35.36 9.61
N GLY A 27 -48.67 34.76 8.69
CA GLY A 27 -48.14 33.41 8.85
C GLY A 27 -47.17 33.29 10.03
N THR A 28 -47.16 32.13 10.70
CA THR A 28 -46.24 31.82 11.83
C THR A 28 -44.90 31.22 11.37
N GLY A 29 -44.69 31.09 10.05
CA GLY A 29 -43.50 30.48 9.46
C GLY A 29 -43.64 28.97 9.18
N GLY A 30 -42.56 28.37 8.66
CA GLY A 30 -42.43 26.94 8.34
C GLY A 30 -40.96 26.57 8.09
N ASN A 31 -40.67 25.30 7.82
CA ASN A 31 -39.30 24.85 7.56
C ASN A 31 -38.91 25.03 6.09
N VAL A 32 -37.65 25.38 5.86
CA VAL A 32 -37.02 25.36 4.54
C VAL A 32 -36.32 24.02 4.37
N GLU A 33 -36.88 23.16 3.53
CA GLU A 33 -36.30 21.85 3.23
C GLU A 33 -35.23 22.00 2.15
N LEU A 34 -33.98 21.68 2.50
CA LEU A 34 -32.83 21.69 1.59
C LEU A 34 -32.39 20.25 1.36
N GLY A 35 -32.41 19.81 0.10
CA GLY A 35 -32.00 18.47 -0.28
C GLY A 35 -31.38 18.43 -1.68
N GLY A 36 -30.59 17.40 -1.94
CA GLY A 36 -29.96 17.15 -3.23
C GLY A 36 -29.37 15.74 -3.30
N THR A 37 -28.96 15.32 -4.49
CA THR A 37 -28.30 14.03 -4.72
C THR A 37 -26.81 14.25 -4.93
N LEU A 38 -25.97 13.63 -4.11
CA LEU A 38 -24.53 13.54 -4.35
C LEU A 38 -24.23 12.26 -5.13
N SER A 39 -23.61 12.41 -6.30
CA SER A 39 -23.16 11.27 -7.10
C SER A 39 -21.63 11.15 -6.99
N PRO A 40 -21.10 10.08 -6.38
CA PRO A 40 -19.66 9.86 -6.32
C PRO A 40 -19.05 9.75 -7.73
N GLN A 41 -17.87 10.34 -7.91
CA GLN A 41 -17.05 10.13 -9.11
C GLN A 41 -15.82 9.29 -8.77
N GLU A 42 -15.37 8.48 -9.72
CA GLU A 42 -14.13 7.70 -9.56
C GLU A 42 -12.92 8.63 -9.43
N LYS A 43 -12.10 8.42 -8.39
CA LYS A 43 -10.83 9.13 -8.24
C LYS A 43 -9.79 8.50 -9.17
N VAL A 44 -9.50 9.14 -10.30
CA VAL A 44 -8.40 8.76 -11.18
C VAL A 44 -7.08 9.24 -10.56
N THR A 45 -6.16 8.33 -10.31
CA THR A 45 -4.80 8.64 -9.82
C THR A 45 -3.76 8.16 -10.82
N PRO A 46 -2.52 8.69 -10.82
CA PRO A 46 -1.45 8.17 -11.68
C PRO A 46 -0.89 6.81 -11.20
N TRP A 47 -1.45 6.22 -10.15
CA TRP A 47 -0.95 5.01 -9.48
C TRP A 47 -1.88 3.83 -9.67
N GLU A 48 -1.31 2.64 -9.84
CA GLU A 48 -1.99 1.37 -9.62
C GLU A 48 -1.41 0.67 -8.40
N VAL A 49 -2.27 -0.09 -7.73
CA VAL A 49 -1.96 -0.77 -6.47
C VAL A 49 -2.33 -2.24 -6.61
N GLN A 50 -1.44 -3.11 -6.16
CA GLN A 50 -1.68 -4.55 -6.11
C GLN A 50 -1.30 -5.08 -4.73
N THR A 51 -2.16 -5.92 -4.16
CA THR A 51 -1.87 -6.68 -2.94
C THR A 51 -1.52 -8.14 -3.28
N GLY A 52 -0.76 -8.77 -2.38
CA GLY A 52 -0.41 -10.18 -2.49
C GLY A 52 -1.61 -11.11 -2.43
N ALA A 53 -1.50 -12.24 -3.13
CA ALA A 53 -2.45 -13.34 -2.99
C ALA A 53 -2.32 -14.01 -1.60
N ALA A 54 -3.35 -14.76 -1.20
CA ALA A 54 -3.31 -15.55 0.02
C ALA A 54 -2.17 -16.59 -0.04
N VAL A 55 -1.36 -16.65 1.02
CA VAL A 55 -0.29 -17.64 1.18
C VAL A 55 -0.73 -18.68 2.21
N THR A 56 -0.83 -19.94 1.79
CA THR A 56 -1.41 -21.03 2.59
C THR A 56 -0.41 -22.14 2.94
N ASN A 57 0.84 -22.02 2.51
CA ASN A 57 1.89 -23.03 2.62
C ASN A 57 3.05 -22.58 3.54
N LEU A 58 2.72 -21.82 4.60
CA LEU A 58 3.65 -21.37 5.63
C LEU A 58 3.64 -22.36 6.81
N ASP A 59 3.99 -23.60 6.52
CA ASP A 59 4.02 -24.69 7.49
C ASP A 59 5.32 -24.68 8.30
N GLY A 60 5.21 -24.95 9.60
CA GLY A 60 6.34 -25.08 10.51
C GLY A 60 6.13 -26.21 11.51
N GLN A 61 7.17 -26.53 12.25
CA GLN A 61 7.13 -27.54 13.30
C GLN A 61 7.31 -26.88 14.67
N ILE A 62 6.65 -27.43 15.68
CA ILE A 62 6.80 -27.05 17.08
C ILE A 62 6.80 -28.32 17.94
N GLN A 63 7.70 -28.37 18.92
CA GLN A 63 7.72 -29.47 19.88
C GLN A 63 6.62 -29.26 20.93
N LYS A 64 6.00 -30.37 21.37
CA LYS A 64 4.99 -30.34 22.42
C LYS A 64 5.54 -29.68 23.68
N GLY A 65 4.73 -28.87 24.34
CA GLY A 65 5.11 -28.12 25.54
C GLY A 65 5.89 -26.83 25.28
N LEU A 66 6.31 -26.54 24.03
CA LEU A 66 6.91 -25.26 23.67
C LEU A 66 5.86 -24.24 23.23
N ARG A 67 6.21 -22.96 23.33
CA ARG A 67 5.36 -21.84 22.88
C ARG A 67 5.85 -21.19 21.58
N THR A 68 7.07 -21.47 21.16
CA THR A 68 7.69 -20.79 20.03
C THR A 68 7.84 -21.76 18.86
N ALA A 69 7.38 -21.33 17.69
CA ALA A 69 7.59 -22.01 16.43
C ALA A 69 8.28 -21.06 15.45
N SER A 70 8.95 -21.65 14.47
CA SER A 70 9.52 -20.91 13.36
C SER A 70 9.04 -21.49 12.04
N VAL A 71 8.75 -20.61 11.09
CA VAL A 71 8.38 -20.97 9.73
C VAL A 71 9.38 -20.34 8.78
N ASP A 72 10.06 -21.16 7.99
CA ASP A 72 10.98 -20.69 6.96
C ASP A 72 10.23 -20.47 5.64
N VAL A 73 10.39 -19.28 5.06
CA VAL A 73 9.72 -18.87 3.83
C VAL A 73 10.45 -19.46 2.62
N LYS A 74 9.89 -20.49 2.00
CA LYS A 74 10.55 -21.20 0.89
C LYS A 74 10.60 -20.40 -0.41
N LYS A 75 9.52 -19.67 -0.71
CA LYS A 75 9.39 -18.80 -1.89
C LYS A 75 9.00 -17.42 -1.40
N GLY A 76 9.62 -16.39 -1.97
CA GLY A 76 9.31 -15.01 -1.62
C GLY A 76 7.82 -14.71 -1.81
N VAL A 77 7.27 -13.89 -0.91
CA VAL A 77 5.87 -13.52 -0.88
C VAL A 77 5.73 -12.06 -1.30
N PHE A 78 4.99 -11.81 -2.37
CA PHE A 78 4.56 -10.47 -2.73
C PHE A 78 3.53 -9.97 -1.70
N VAL A 79 3.74 -8.78 -1.12
CA VAL A 79 2.81 -8.21 -0.11
C VAL A 79 2.05 -7.01 -0.67
N LEU A 80 2.74 -5.95 -1.07
CA LEU A 80 2.14 -4.74 -1.64
C LEU A 80 3.03 -4.18 -2.75
N GLY A 81 2.45 -3.90 -3.91
CA GLY A 81 3.07 -3.11 -4.98
C GLY A 81 2.27 -1.85 -5.26
N ILE A 82 2.96 -0.74 -5.46
CA ILE A 82 2.38 0.51 -5.96
C ILE A 82 3.28 0.99 -7.07
N ARG A 83 2.76 1.25 -8.26
CA ARG A 83 3.57 1.77 -9.38
C ARG A 83 2.77 2.76 -10.20
N THR A 84 3.46 3.60 -10.96
CA THR A 84 2.79 4.46 -11.93
C THR A 84 2.08 3.61 -12.99
N GLN A 85 0.87 4.01 -13.40
CA GLN A 85 0.05 3.24 -14.34
C GLN A 85 0.58 3.26 -15.79
N LYS A 86 1.32 4.31 -16.16
CA LYS A 86 1.85 4.47 -17.53
C LYS A 86 3.24 3.87 -17.61
N THR A 87 3.54 3.19 -18.71
CA THR A 87 4.89 2.75 -19.11
C THR A 87 5.76 3.89 -19.67
N SER A 88 5.41 5.13 -19.34
CA SER A 88 6.07 6.36 -19.75
C SER A 88 6.12 7.32 -18.55
N ALA A 89 7.09 8.23 -18.52
CA ALA A 89 7.16 9.25 -17.47
C ALA A 89 5.95 10.20 -17.50
N ILE A 90 5.41 10.49 -16.32
CA ILE A 90 4.15 11.22 -16.07
C ILE A 90 4.49 12.66 -15.64
N LEU A 91 3.70 13.65 -16.08
CA LEU A 91 3.94 15.04 -15.70
C LEU A 91 3.67 15.26 -14.21
N GLY A 92 4.52 16.04 -13.53
CA GLY A 92 4.44 16.30 -12.09
C GLY A 92 3.09 16.84 -11.63
N SER A 93 2.44 17.64 -12.49
CA SER A 93 1.09 18.17 -12.23
C SER A 93 0.04 17.08 -11.99
N GLU A 94 0.22 15.87 -12.53
CA GLU A 94 -0.72 14.74 -12.34
C GLU A 94 -0.62 14.11 -10.93
N PHE A 95 0.45 14.39 -10.18
CA PHE A 95 0.66 13.85 -8.82
C PHE A 95 0.13 14.74 -7.70
N ALA A 96 -0.31 15.97 -8.00
CA ALA A 96 -0.89 16.87 -7.01
C ALA A 96 -2.13 16.24 -6.34
N GLY A 97 -2.14 16.12 -5.02
CA GLY A 97 -3.24 15.47 -4.27
C GLY A 97 -3.28 13.94 -4.38
N ASN A 98 -2.22 13.35 -4.97
CA ASN A 98 -2.13 11.94 -5.33
C ASN A 98 -0.81 11.31 -4.87
N ILE A 99 -0.19 11.78 -3.78
CA ILE A 99 1.03 11.18 -3.22
C ILE A 99 0.66 9.99 -2.32
N PRO A 100 1.02 8.73 -2.66
CA PRO A 100 0.57 7.56 -1.92
C PRO A 100 1.15 7.52 -0.51
N GLN A 101 0.29 7.23 0.46
CA GLN A 101 0.61 6.97 1.86
C GLN A 101 0.17 5.54 2.20
N ILE A 102 0.98 4.79 2.92
CA ILE A 102 0.78 3.37 3.20
C ILE A 102 0.48 3.19 4.69
N SER A 103 -0.53 2.39 5.01
CA SER A 103 -0.77 1.92 6.36
C SER A 103 -0.89 0.40 6.38
N TYR A 104 -0.07 -0.22 7.23
CA TYR A 104 -0.17 -1.64 7.57
C TYR A 104 -1.03 -1.86 8.84
N GLY A 105 -2.02 -0.98 9.08
CA GLY A 105 -2.88 -1.00 10.27
C GLY A 105 -2.13 -0.90 11.60
N GLY A 106 -1.00 -0.18 11.61
CA GLY A 106 -0.11 -0.07 12.76
C GLY A 106 0.67 -1.35 13.09
N LYS A 107 0.65 -2.36 12.21
CA LYS A 107 1.31 -3.66 12.45
C LYS A 107 2.79 -3.68 12.04
N LEU A 108 3.20 -2.82 11.11
CA LEU A 108 4.60 -2.61 10.76
C LEU A 108 5.23 -1.60 11.72
N ASN A 109 6.32 -1.98 12.38
CA ASN A 109 7.12 -1.06 13.21
C ASN A 109 8.13 -0.30 12.32
N LEU A 110 7.87 0.99 12.05
CA LEU A 110 8.74 1.83 11.23
C LEU A 110 10.12 2.12 11.86
N ASP A 111 10.27 1.93 13.16
CA ASP A 111 11.55 2.14 13.85
C ASP A 111 12.37 0.84 13.95
N SER A 112 11.83 -0.28 13.46
CA SER A 112 12.53 -1.57 13.42
C SER A 112 13.33 -1.81 12.14
N PHE A 113 13.28 -0.88 11.18
CA PHE A 113 13.95 -1.06 9.90
C PHE A 113 15.46 -1.17 10.08
N ASN A 114 16.01 -2.25 9.52
CA ASN A 114 17.44 -2.44 9.35
C ASN A 114 17.67 -3.07 7.98
N ASN A 115 18.52 -2.47 7.16
CA ASN A 115 18.80 -2.90 5.79
C ASN A 115 17.50 -3.19 4.98
N GLY A 116 16.54 -2.27 5.03
CA GLY A 116 15.27 -2.33 4.31
C GLY A 116 14.25 -3.31 4.88
N VAL A 117 14.58 -4.06 5.93
CA VAL A 117 13.70 -5.06 6.54
C VAL A 117 13.13 -4.54 7.84
N GLY A 118 11.80 -4.39 7.88
CA GLY A 118 11.04 -4.02 9.07
C GLY A 118 10.33 -5.23 9.68
N THR A 119 9.86 -5.08 10.91
CA THR A 119 9.11 -6.13 11.61
C THR A 119 7.62 -5.82 11.60
N VAL A 120 6.83 -6.73 11.05
CA VAL A 120 5.38 -6.76 11.16
C VAL A 120 4.98 -7.69 12.31
N THR A 121 4.11 -7.24 13.21
CA THR A 121 3.54 -8.06 14.29
C THR A 121 2.04 -8.22 14.11
N LEU A 122 1.57 -9.46 13.98
CA LEU A 122 0.15 -9.81 13.81
C LEU A 122 -0.33 -10.72 14.93
N ASP A 123 -1.64 -10.81 15.10
CA ASP A 123 -2.24 -11.87 15.90
C ASP A 123 -2.19 -13.19 15.12
N ALA A 124 -1.77 -14.26 15.80
CA ALA A 124 -1.95 -15.61 15.32
C ALA A 124 -3.34 -16.07 15.72
N LEU A 125 -4.17 -16.46 14.76
CA LEU A 125 -5.53 -16.92 14.99
C LEU A 125 -5.64 -18.40 14.64
N ASN A 126 -6.41 -19.15 15.41
CA ASN A 126 -6.87 -20.47 14.99
C ASN A 126 -7.69 -20.33 13.71
N LYS A 127 -7.36 -21.12 12.69
CA LYS A 127 -7.96 -20.98 11.36
C LYS A 127 -9.46 -21.29 11.36
N ALA A 128 -9.89 -22.27 12.16
CA ALA A 128 -11.26 -22.79 12.16
C ALA A 128 -12.25 -21.86 12.86
N ASN A 129 -11.87 -21.28 14.00
CA ASN A 129 -12.78 -20.48 14.83
C ASN A 129 -12.36 -19.01 15.01
N SER A 130 -11.22 -18.59 14.43
CA SER A 130 -10.66 -17.23 14.51
C SER A 130 -10.32 -16.75 15.93
N GLN A 131 -10.29 -17.65 16.93
CA GLN A 131 -9.80 -17.31 18.27
C GLN A 131 -8.31 -17.00 18.21
N LYS A 132 -7.87 -15.99 18.96
CA LYS A 132 -6.46 -15.69 19.12
C LYS A 132 -5.76 -16.83 19.87
N ILE A 133 -4.62 -17.26 19.33
CA ILE A 133 -3.77 -18.31 19.89
C ILE A 133 -2.35 -17.82 20.15
N GLY A 134 -2.03 -16.58 19.79
CA GLY A 134 -0.69 -16.03 19.95
C GLY A 134 -0.43 -14.81 19.06
N SER A 135 0.84 -14.62 18.72
CA SER A 135 1.33 -13.58 17.82
C SER A 135 2.29 -14.13 16.76
N VAL A 136 2.36 -13.46 15.62
CA VAL A 136 3.28 -13.75 14.53
C VAL A 136 4.14 -12.52 14.25
N LYS A 137 5.47 -12.70 14.22
CA LYS A 137 6.43 -11.69 13.76
C LYS A 137 6.93 -12.06 12.38
N ILE A 138 6.80 -11.13 11.44
CA ILE A 138 7.11 -11.31 10.03
C ILE A 138 8.14 -10.26 9.62
N PRO A 139 9.32 -10.66 9.10
CA PRO A 139 10.23 -9.72 8.45
C PRO A 139 9.64 -9.27 7.10
N LEU A 140 9.56 -7.97 6.88
CA LEU A 140 9.04 -7.36 5.66
C LEU A 140 10.14 -6.51 5.02
N LEU A 141 10.68 -6.97 3.89
CA LEU A 141 11.53 -6.15 3.04
C LEU A 141 10.66 -5.13 2.31
N VAL A 142 11.12 -3.87 2.26
CA VAL A 142 10.45 -2.81 1.52
C VAL A 142 11.46 -2.03 0.69
N GLY A 143 11.00 -1.45 -0.41
CA GLY A 143 11.83 -0.61 -1.27
C GLY A 143 10.98 0.32 -2.12
N GLY A 144 11.57 1.46 -2.46
CA GLY A 144 10.98 2.40 -3.40
C GLY A 144 12.06 2.98 -4.31
N LEU A 145 11.71 3.18 -5.57
CA LEU A 145 12.60 3.74 -6.57
C LEU A 145 11.82 4.77 -7.38
N THR A 146 12.45 5.91 -7.64
CA THR A 146 11.91 6.94 -8.53
C THR A 146 12.94 7.36 -9.55
N SER A 147 12.47 7.79 -10.72
CA SER A 147 13.23 8.56 -11.69
C SER A 147 12.53 9.87 -12.00
N TRP A 148 13.29 10.89 -12.36
CA TRP A 148 12.74 12.15 -12.87
C TRP A 148 13.60 12.76 -13.96
N SER A 149 12.94 13.51 -14.86
CA SER A 149 13.59 14.41 -15.80
C SER A 149 13.03 15.81 -15.61
N GLY A 150 13.92 16.80 -15.69
CA GLY A 150 13.57 18.21 -15.62
C GLY A 150 14.66 19.08 -16.21
N LYS A 151 14.61 20.38 -15.91
CA LYS A 151 15.54 21.38 -16.50
C LYS A 151 17.01 21.10 -16.19
N ASN A 152 17.30 20.43 -15.07
CA ASN A 152 18.66 20.14 -14.61
C ASN A 152 19.20 18.80 -15.12
N GLY A 153 18.41 18.06 -15.92
CA GLY A 153 18.75 16.74 -16.43
C GLY A 153 17.90 15.63 -15.83
N ASN A 154 18.41 14.41 -15.99
CA ASN A 154 17.72 13.19 -15.60
C ASN A 154 18.39 12.54 -14.41
N TYR A 155 17.58 11.96 -13.53
CA TYR A 155 18.03 11.46 -12.25
C TYR A 155 17.18 10.29 -11.79
N GLN A 156 17.72 9.53 -10.85
CA GLN A 156 17.01 8.46 -10.15
C GLN A 156 17.57 8.26 -8.75
N LYS A 157 16.73 7.80 -7.83
CA LYS A 157 17.15 7.50 -6.45
C LYS A 157 16.24 6.46 -5.80
N PHE A 158 16.82 5.73 -4.87
CA PHE A 158 16.05 4.97 -3.89
C PHE A 158 15.36 5.90 -2.89
N LEU A 159 14.23 5.43 -2.39
CA LEU A 159 13.35 6.24 -1.56
C LEU A 159 13.42 5.83 -0.09
N VAL A 160 13.40 6.86 0.76
CA VAL A 160 13.04 6.80 2.18
C VAL A 160 11.91 7.77 2.43
N ALA A 161 11.16 7.59 3.52
CA ALA A 161 10.07 8.50 3.87
C ALA A 161 9.95 8.65 5.39
N ASN A 162 10.09 9.87 5.88
CA ASN A 162 10.05 10.23 7.29
C ASN A 162 8.88 11.14 7.67
N ALA A 163 8.14 11.67 6.70
CA ALA A 163 7.01 12.54 6.95
C ALA A 163 5.85 12.28 5.96
N ALA A 164 4.64 12.57 6.43
CA ALA A 164 3.43 12.58 5.62
C ALA A 164 3.60 13.51 4.39
N GLY A 165 3.05 13.09 3.25
CA GLY A 165 3.15 13.81 1.98
C GLY A 165 4.43 13.51 1.19
N GLN A 166 5.30 12.64 1.70
CA GLN A 166 6.37 12.02 0.93
C GLN A 166 5.88 10.71 0.31
N LEU A 167 6.43 10.33 -0.84
CA LEU A 167 6.10 9.09 -1.53
C LEU A 167 6.25 7.88 -0.61
N PHE A 168 5.18 7.10 -0.50
CA PHE A 168 5.15 5.81 0.20
C PHE A 168 5.44 5.92 1.71
N PHE A 169 5.21 7.11 2.29
CA PHE A 169 5.27 7.29 3.74
C PHE A 169 4.37 6.28 4.46
N GLY A 170 4.87 5.74 5.58
CA GLY A 170 4.24 4.65 6.33
C GLY A 170 4.56 3.25 5.81
N GLY A 171 5.28 3.13 4.68
CA GLY A 171 5.76 1.85 4.16
C GLY A 171 7.26 1.75 3.88
N LEU A 172 8.01 2.85 4.01
CA LEU A 172 9.46 2.91 3.81
C LEU A 172 10.22 3.20 5.13
N PRO A 173 11.54 2.92 5.19
CA PRO A 173 12.39 3.37 6.28
C PRO A 173 12.46 4.90 6.35
N LYS A 174 12.70 5.43 7.56
CA LYS A 174 12.77 6.88 7.82
C LYS A 174 14.12 7.51 7.44
N SER A 175 15.17 6.70 7.24
CA SER A 175 16.53 7.15 6.93
C SER A 175 17.22 6.21 5.95
N ALA A 176 18.20 6.75 5.20
CA ALA A 176 18.99 5.96 4.25
C ALA A 176 19.78 4.84 4.93
N SER A 177 20.26 5.07 6.17
CA SER A 177 20.98 4.05 6.95
C SER A 177 20.14 2.82 7.33
N ALA A 178 18.82 2.96 7.37
CA ALA A 178 17.90 1.87 7.70
C ALA A 178 17.35 1.15 6.44
N ALA A 179 17.63 1.69 5.26
CA ALA A 179 17.17 1.17 3.99
C ALA A 179 18.21 0.26 3.34
N ARG A 180 17.74 -0.52 2.35
CA ARG A 180 18.60 -1.39 1.55
C ARG A 180 18.91 -0.69 0.24
N ASP A 181 20.18 -0.64 -0.10
CA ASP A 181 20.61 -0.20 -1.43
C ASP A 181 20.33 -1.31 -2.47
N HIS A 182 20.07 -0.94 -3.72
CA HIS A 182 19.75 -1.90 -4.79
C HIS A 182 18.58 -2.87 -4.52
N VAL A 183 17.61 -2.42 -3.71
CA VAL A 183 16.43 -3.21 -3.30
C VAL A 183 15.54 -3.65 -4.46
N GLU A 184 15.58 -2.97 -5.61
CA GLU A 184 14.91 -3.36 -6.84
C GLU A 184 15.25 -4.77 -7.28
N THR A 185 16.50 -5.20 -7.05
CA THR A 185 16.96 -6.53 -7.44
C THR A 185 16.30 -7.62 -6.58
N ASP A 186 16.09 -7.34 -5.29
CA ASP A 186 15.42 -8.26 -4.37
C ASP A 186 13.91 -8.31 -4.61
N LEU A 187 13.29 -7.15 -4.88
CA LEU A 187 11.88 -7.09 -5.28
C LEU A 187 11.65 -7.90 -6.57
N ALA A 188 12.53 -7.76 -7.57
CA ALA A 188 12.43 -8.47 -8.85
C ALA A 188 12.58 -10.00 -8.71
N LYS A 189 13.34 -10.49 -7.73
CA LYS A 189 13.42 -11.94 -7.42
C LYS A 189 12.07 -12.52 -6.97
N VAL A 190 11.21 -11.71 -6.35
CA VAL A 190 9.87 -12.12 -5.93
C VAL A 190 8.87 -11.93 -7.07
N SER A 191 8.89 -10.78 -7.73
CA SER A 191 8.05 -10.48 -8.88
C SER A 191 8.62 -9.34 -9.72
N SER A 192 8.75 -9.55 -11.02
CA SER A 192 9.10 -8.47 -11.97
C SER A 192 8.01 -7.40 -12.09
N GLU A 193 6.78 -7.67 -11.62
CA GLU A 193 5.67 -6.73 -11.71
C GLU A 193 5.92 -5.42 -10.95
N PHE A 194 6.72 -5.41 -9.88
CA PHE A 194 7.00 -4.15 -9.17
C PHE A 194 7.55 -3.06 -10.10
N GLY A 195 8.49 -3.44 -10.97
CA GLY A 195 9.18 -2.54 -11.90
C GLY A 195 8.66 -2.56 -13.33
N ALA A 196 7.57 -3.27 -13.66
CA ALA A 196 7.19 -3.46 -15.06
C ALA A 196 6.82 -2.16 -15.81
N HIS A 197 6.33 -1.15 -15.07
CA HIS A 197 6.07 0.20 -15.60
C HIS A 197 7.16 1.21 -15.23
N TYR A 198 8.24 0.74 -14.59
CA TYR A 198 9.33 1.62 -14.24
C TYR A 198 10.07 2.07 -15.49
N VAL A 199 10.26 3.37 -15.62
CA VAL A 199 11.03 3.97 -16.71
C VAL A 199 12.25 4.63 -16.09
N SER A 200 13.42 4.06 -16.34
CA SER A 200 14.65 4.82 -16.09
C SER A 200 14.68 5.96 -17.11
N GLN A 201 14.67 7.19 -16.60
CA GLN A 201 14.84 8.38 -17.43
C GLN A 201 16.34 8.62 -17.75
N GLY A 202 17.21 7.68 -17.37
CA GLY A 202 18.67 7.80 -17.48
C GLY A 202 19.23 8.82 -16.49
N GLY A 203 20.50 9.19 -16.71
CA GLY A 203 21.17 10.21 -15.92
C GLY A 203 21.76 9.72 -14.60
N LYS A 204 21.90 10.62 -13.63
CA LYS A 204 22.70 10.37 -12.42
C LYS A 204 21.90 9.66 -11.33
N TRP A 205 22.55 8.74 -10.63
CA TRP A 205 22.05 8.23 -9.36
C TRP A 205 22.30 9.29 -8.29
N GLU A 206 21.21 9.79 -7.71
CA GLU A 206 21.25 10.63 -6.53
C GLU A 206 21.33 9.74 -5.27
N SER A 207 21.82 10.34 -4.18
CA SER A 207 21.77 9.68 -2.89
C SER A 207 20.32 9.35 -2.50
N MET A 208 20.14 8.21 -1.84
CA MET A 208 18.85 7.79 -1.33
C MET A 208 18.21 8.89 -0.48
N GLY A 209 16.93 9.16 -0.72
CA GLY A 209 16.27 10.32 -0.11
C GLY A 209 14.77 10.32 -0.26
N THR A 210 14.15 11.36 0.28
CA THR A 210 12.70 11.57 0.21
C THR A 210 12.30 12.18 -1.14
N GLU A 211 11.06 11.99 -1.55
CA GLU A 211 10.49 12.59 -2.75
C GLU A 211 9.01 12.87 -2.56
N ASN A 212 8.50 13.94 -3.16
CA ASN A 212 7.09 14.33 -3.12
C ASN A 212 6.58 14.89 -4.47
N TYR A 213 7.37 14.77 -5.54
CA TYR A 213 7.07 15.27 -6.90
C TYR A 213 6.64 16.75 -6.93
N PRO A 214 7.48 17.67 -6.41
CA PRO A 214 7.06 19.04 -6.14
C PRO A 214 7.01 19.93 -7.39
N LYS A 215 7.59 19.49 -8.52
CA LYS A 215 7.72 20.29 -9.74
C LYS A 215 6.71 19.85 -10.78
N ALA A 216 5.67 20.65 -10.98
CA ALA A 216 4.59 20.36 -11.93
C ALA A 216 5.08 20.18 -13.38
N ASP A 217 6.16 20.86 -13.78
CA ASP A 217 6.74 20.82 -15.12
C ASP A 217 7.75 19.68 -15.36
N TYR A 218 8.05 18.87 -14.33
CA TYR A 218 9.00 17.75 -14.43
C TYR A 218 8.25 16.47 -14.79
N ARG A 219 8.96 15.47 -15.30
CA ARG A 219 8.39 14.15 -15.56
C ARG A 219 8.91 13.14 -14.57
N TYR A 220 8.02 12.36 -13.99
CA TYR A 220 8.31 11.41 -12.93
C TYR A 220 7.82 10.00 -13.27
N ASN A 221 8.49 9.03 -12.69
CA ASN A 221 8.07 7.64 -12.70
C ASN A 221 8.59 7.00 -11.41
N GLY A 222 7.86 6.03 -10.86
CA GLY A 222 8.33 5.35 -9.67
C GLY A 222 7.44 4.22 -9.24
N TYR A 223 7.96 3.44 -8.30
CA TYR A 223 7.23 2.35 -7.69
C TYR A 223 7.71 2.09 -6.26
N TYR A 224 6.90 1.32 -5.56
CA TYR A 224 7.10 0.75 -4.25
C TYR A 224 6.84 -0.74 -4.32
N GLY A 225 7.62 -1.50 -3.55
CA GLY A 225 7.35 -2.91 -3.31
C GLY A 225 7.58 -3.26 -1.84
N SER A 226 6.76 -4.17 -1.33
CA SER A 226 7.03 -4.90 -0.10
C SER A 226 6.86 -6.39 -0.29
N VAL A 227 7.78 -7.15 0.31
CA VAL A 227 7.88 -8.60 0.16
C VAL A 227 8.35 -9.25 1.46
N ILE A 228 8.03 -10.53 1.61
CA ILE A 228 8.74 -11.41 2.55
C ILE A 228 9.73 -12.21 1.73
N GLU A 229 11.02 -12.09 2.01
CA GLU A 229 12.08 -12.73 1.20
C GLU A 229 12.06 -14.25 1.33
N ALA A 230 12.50 -14.96 0.29
CA ALA A 230 12.82 -16.37 0.42
C ALA A 230 13.97 -16.55 1.42
N GLY A 231 13.90 -17.59 2.26
CA GLY A 231 14.82 -17.80 3.38
C GLY A 231 14.53 -16.95 4.62
N ALA A 232 13.58 -16.01 4.54
CA ALA A 232 13.15 -15.27 5.70
C ALA A 232 12.48 -16.18 6.74
N ARG A 233 12.63 -15.81 8.02
CA ARG A 233 12.12 -16.58 9.14
C ARG A 233 10.97 -15.86 9.83
N ILE A 234 9.79 -16.45 9.75
CA ILE A 234 8.60 -16.02 10.48
C ILE A 234 8.62 -16.68 11.86
N GLN A 235 8.37 -15.88 12.91
CA GLN A 235 8.31 -16.38 14.29
C GLN A 235 6.88 -16.37 14.79
N ILE A 236 6.43 -17.49 15.36
CA ILE A 236 5.12 -17.62 15.99
C ILE A 236 5.33 -17.83 17.48
N ASN A 237 4.67 -17.02 18.30
CA ASN A 237 4.65 -17.15 19.76
C ASN A 237 3.23 -17.45 20.19
N LEU A 238 2.98 -18.67 20.69
CA LEU A 238 1.70 -19.12 21.20
C LEU A 238 1.46 -18.62 22.63
N ASP A 239 0.20 -18.31 22.93
CA ASP A 239 -0.20 -17.91 24.29
C ASP A 239 -0.16 -19.12 25.25
N ALA A 240 -0.56 -20.29 24.76
CA ALA A 240 -0.47 -21.58 25.46
C ALA A 240 0.60 -22.50 24.84
N PRO A 241 1.26 -23.36 25.63
CA PRO A 241 2.16 -24.38 25.09
C PRO A 241 1.46 -25.28 24.06
N ALA A 242 2.18 -25.69 23.03
CA ALA A 242 1.67 -26.60 22.01
C ALA A 242 1.24 -27.94 22.64
N ALA A 243 -0.01 -28.32 22.37
CA ALA A 243 -0.59 -29.58 22.82
C ALA A 243 -0.28 -30.72 21.84
N ALA A 244 -1.02 -31.84 21.93
CA ALA A 244 -0.78 -33.01 21.09
C ALA A 244 -1.24 -32.82 19.62
N ASP A 245 -2.24 -31.98 19.39
CA ASP A 245 -2.89 -31.81 18.08
C ASP A 245 -2.21 -30.75 17.21
N ALA A 246 -2.40 -30.88 15.89
CA ALA A 246 -1.90 -29.91 14.93
C ALA A 246 -2.58 -28.53 15.12
N ILE A 247 -1.76 -27.48 15.15
CA ILE A 247 -2.23 -26.09 15.26
C ILE A 247 -2.34 -25.50 13.86
N VAL A 248 -3.58 -25.42 13.35
CA VAL A 248 -3.85 -24.75 12.07
C VAL A 248 -4.08 -23.26 12.32
N TRP A 249 -3.15 -22.42 11.87
CA TRP A 249 -3.14 -20.99 12.16
C TRP A 249 -3.40 -20.14 10.91
N LYS A 250 -3.81 -18.88 11.13
CA LYS A 250 -3.89 -17.82 10.13
C LYS A 250 -3.51 -16.48 10.76
N ALA A 251 -3.03 -15.55 9.95
CA ALA A 251 -2.82 -14.16 10.31
C ALA A 251 -3.20 -13.27 9.12
N SER A 252 -3.70 -12.07 9.40
CA SER A 252 -4.14 -11.12 8.36
C SER A 252 -3.42 -9.80 8.54
N LEU A 253 -2.67 -9.38 7.51
CA LEU A 253 -2.04 -8.07 7.45
C LEU A 253 -3.00 -7.07 6.81
N PRO A 254 -3.56 -6.10 7.55
CA PRO A 254 -4.32 -5.01 6.94
C PRO A 254 -3.38 -4.13 6.11
N VAL A 255 -3.81 -3.76 4.90
CA VAL A 255 -3.06 -2.86 4.01
C VAL A 255 -4.03 -1.82 3.45
N THR A 256 -3.70 -0.55 3.62
CA THR A 256 -4.44 0.58 3.06
C THR A 256 -3.49 1.53 2.37
N VAL A 257 -3.87 1.99 1.18
CA VAL A 257 -3.19 3.08 0.46
C VAL A 257 -4.13 4.27 0.42
N SER A 258 -3.70 5.40 0.98
CA SER A 258 -4.36 6.70 0.87
C SER A 258 -3.49 7.68 0.09
N TYR A 259 -4.01 8.88 -0.18
CA TYR A 259 -3.33 9.85 -1.03
C TYR A 259 -3.38 11.24 -0.39
N GLN A 260 -2.26 11.96 -0.46
CA GLN A 260 -2.13 13.37 -0.03
C GLN A 260 -1.83 14.30 -1.19
#